data_AF-A0A1G9N7I8-F1
#
_entry.id   AF-A0A1G9N7I8-F1
#
_cell.length_a   1.000
_cell.length_b   1.000
_cell.length_c   1.000
_cell.angle_alpha   90.00
_cell.angle_beta   90.00
_cell.angle_gamma   90.00
#
_symmetry.space_group_name_H-M   'P 1'
#
loop_
_entity.id
_entity.type
_entity.pdbx_description
1 polymer ?
#
loop_
_entity_poly.entity_id
_entity_poly.type
_entity_poly.pdbx_seq_one_letter_code
_entity_poly.pdbx_strand_id
1 'polypeptide(L)'
;MVPSPMEQALRDDVAHWARHGGLLLRRARRAASLNQKALASVSGTSRTTLSAYEHGRKSPTLETAGRILDAAGFRLTLEAKVECVTLATRDGRAFHVPSRLWRLPVPAALGVARVGDRVYDLAVRAERRAAYAALLCGGEPDELLAHVDGVLLVELWDDLPLPEEVRAAWEPLVQEARQETGVMF
;
A
#
# COMPACT_ATOMS: atom_id res chain seq x y z
N MET A 1 -26.52 17.67 -27.12
CA MET A 1 -25.29 18.38 -26.68
C MET A 1 -24.28 17.31 -26.32
N VAL A 2 -23.23 17.16 -27.12
CA VAL A 2 -22.17 16.15 -26.88
C VAL A 2 -21.22 16.72 -25.82
N PRO A 3 -20.94 16.01 -24.73
CA PRO A 3 -20.05 16.51 -23.68
C PRO A 3 -18.61 16.66 -24.17
N SER A 4 -17.92 17.67 -23.65
CA SER A 4 -16.52 17.96 -24.02
C SER A 4 -15.57 16.87 -23.51
N PRO A 5 -14.37 16.71 -24.12
CA PRO A 5 -13.38 15.71 -23.69
C PRO A 5 -12.99 15.81 -22.21
N MET A 6 -12.95 17.02 -21.65
CA MET A 6 -12.65 17.26 -20.23
C MET A 6 -13.78 16.75 -19.32
N GLU A 7 -15.05 16.98 -19.70
CA GLU A 7 -16.20 16.47 -18.95
C GLU A 7 -16.37 14.95 -19.06
N GLN A 8 -15.82 14.35 -20.12
CA GLN A 8 -15.76 12.90 -20.28
C GLN A 8 -14.69 12.31 -19.34
N ALA A 9 -13.48 12.89 -19.31
CA ALA A 9 -12.40 12.47 -18.42
C ALA A 9 -12.79 12.57 -16.93
N LEU A 10 -13.39 13.69 -16.53
CA LEU A 10 -13.85 13.86 -15.15
C LEU A 10 -14.94 12.84 -14.76
N ARG A 11 -15.83 12.48 -15.69
CA ARG A 11 -16.84 11.45 -15.46
C ARG A 11 -16.23 10.06 -15.33
N ASP A 12 -15.22 9.75 -16.15
CA ASP A 12 -14.50 8.49 -16.10
C ASP A 12 -13.74 8.33 -14.78
N ASP A 13 -13.16 9.43 -14.27
CA ASP A 13 -12.53 9.48 -12.94
C ASP A 13 -13.53 9.27 -11.81
N VAL A 14 -14.67 9.99 -11.81
CA VAL A 14 -15.70 9.81 -10.77
C VAL A 14 -16.26 8.38 -10.79
N ALA A 15 -16.47 7.80 -11.97
CA ALA A 15 -16.91 6.41 -12.11
C ALA A 15 -15.83 5.41 -11.65
N HIS A 16 -14.55 5.70 -11.90
CA HIS A 16 -13.42 4.94 -11.38
C HIS A 16 -13.43 4.93 -9.85
N TRP A 17 -13.52 6.09 -9.21
CA TRP A 17 -13.55 6.22 -7.75
C TRP A 17 -14.80 5.60 -7.12
N ALA A 18 -15.96 5.71 -7.77
CA ALA A 18 -17.20 5.06 -7.32
C ALA A 18 -17.08 3.53 -7.30
N ARG A 19 -16.52 2.94 -8.37
CA ARG A 19 -16.25 1.50 -8.44
C ARG A 19 -15.24 1.09 -7.36
N HIS A 20 -14.16 1.86 -7.20
CA HIS A 20 -13.13 1.59 -6.22
C HIS A 20 -13.67 1.62 -4.79
N GLY A 21 -14.43 2.66 -4.42
CA GLY A 21 -15.10 2.76 -3.12
C GLY A 21 -16.08 1.61 -2.86
N GLY A 22 -16.85 1.21 -3.87
CA GLY A 22 -17.74 0.04 -3.78
C GLY A 22 -17.01 -1.27 -3.49
N LEU A 23 -15.84 -1.48 -4.11
CA LEU A 23 -14.99 -2.64 -3.86
C LEU A 23 -14.45 -2.66 -2.43
N LEU A 24 -14.06 -1.51 -1.88
CA LEU A 24 -13.60 -1.40 -0.50
C LEU A 24 -14.70 -1.80 0.49
N LEU A 25 -15.92 -1.28 0.31
CA LEU A 25 -17.07 -1.65 1.16
C LEU A 25 -17.38 -3.14 1.08
N ARG A 26 -17.36 -3.72 -0.13
CA ARG A 26 -17.58 -5.14 -0.35
C ARG A 26 -16.50 -6.00 0.32
N ARG A 27 -15.24 -5.56 0.26
CA ARG A 27 -14.10 -6.24 0.88
C ARG A 27 -14.21 -6.22 2.40
N ALA A 28 -14.48 -5.05 2.98
CA ALA A 28 -14.71 -4.90 4.42
C ALA A 28 -15.85 -5.80 4.90
N ARG A 29 -16.99 -5.81 4.19
CA ARG A 29 -18.11 -6.69 4.51
C ARG A 29 -17.74 -8.18 4.52
N ARG A 30 -16.98 -8.62 3.51
CA ARG A 30 -16.54 -10.03 3.39
C ARG A 30 -15.56 -10.42 4.50
N ALA A 31 -14.63 -9.53 4.84
CA ALA A 31 -13.69 -9.76 5.94
C ALA A 31 -14.42 -9.85 7.29
N ALA A 32 -15.50 -9.07 7.47
CA ALA A 32 -16.39 -9.18 8.63
C ALA A 32 -17.34 -10.39 8.58
N SER A 33 -17.29 -11.23 7.53
CA SER A 33 -18.21 -12.36 7.31
C SER A 33 -19.71 -11.97 7.31
N LEU A 34 -20.03 -10.73 6.94
CA LEU A 34 -21.40 -10.23 6.90
C LEU A 34 -22.02 -10.38 5.51
N ASN A 35 -23.33 -10.67 5.45
CA ASN A 35 -24.10 -10.48 4.23
C ASN A 35 -24.57 -9.01 4.11
N GLN A 36 -25.07 -8.60 2.94
CA GLN A 36 -25.49 -7.21 2.71
C GLN A 36 -26.63 -6.75 3.63
N LYS A 37 -27.55 -7.65 4.02
CA LYS A 37 -28.65 -7.31 4.93
C LYS A 37 -28.12 -7.03 6.35
N ALA A 38 -27.21 -7.89 6.81
CA ALA A 38 -26.58 -7.74 8.12
C ALA A 38 -25.78 -6.44 8.22
N LEU A 39 -24.87 -6.18 7.28
CA LEU A 39 -24.08 -4.93 7.27
C LEU A 39 -24.99 -3.69 7.16
N ALA A 40 -25.99 -3.72 6.27
CA ALA A 40 -26.89 -2.59 6.11
C ALA A 40 -27.64 -2.26 7.42
N SER A 41 -28.08 -3.28 8.14
CA SER A 41 -28.75 -3.14 9.44
C SER A 41 -27.85 -2.47 10.48
N VAL A 42 -26.60 -2.92 10.62
CA VAL A 42 -25.69 -2.37 11.64
C VAL A 42 -25.11 -1.01 11.25
N SER A 43 -25.01 -0.70 9.95
CA SER A 43 -24.48 0.57 9.47
C SER A 43 -25.55 1.64 9.21
N GLY A 44 -26.81 1.40 9.59
CA GLY A 44 -27.92 2.36 9.40
C GLY A 44 -28.19 2.72 7.94
N THR A 45 -28.10 1.76 7.02
CA THR A 45 -28.47 1.93 5.60
C THR A 45 -29.44 0.85 5.15
N SER A 46 -29.98 0.98 3.93
CA SER A 46 -30.81 -0.08 3.35
C SER A 46 -29.97 -1.10 2.60
N ARG A 47 -30.39 -2.38 2.57
CA ARG A 47 -29.75 -3.42 1.76
C ARG A 47 -29.61 -3.01 0.29
N THR A 48 -30.65 -2.37 -0.26
CA THR A 48 -30.67 -1.90 -1.66
C THR A 48 -29.65 -0.78 -1.87
N THR A 49 -29.55 0.16 -0.93
CA THR A 49 -28.57 1.25 -0.95
C THR A 49 -27.14 0.70 -0.86
N LEU A 50 -26.87 -0.20 0.08
CA LEU A 50 -25.58 -0.86 0.21
C LEU A 50 -25.20 -1.63 -1.07
N SER A 51 -26.15 -2.38 -1.65
CA SER A 51 -25.93 -3.06 -2.93
C SER A 51 -25.61 -2.08 -4.06
N ALA A 52 -26.24 -0.91 -4.11
CA ALA A 52 -25.93 0.10 -5.12
C ALA A 52 -24.52 0.65 -4.97
N TYR A 53 -24.05 0.86 -3.73
CA TYR A 53 -22.68 1.25 -3.43
C TYR A 53 -21.67 0.17 -3.84
N GLU A 54 -21.87 -1.09 -3.42
CA GLU A 54 -20.94 -2.20 -3.72
C GLU A 54 -20.74 -2.47 -5.22
N HIS A 55 -21.70 -2.09 -6.05
CA HIS A 55 -21.63 -2.23 -7.51
C HIS A 55 -21.25 -0.92 -8.22
N GLY A 56 -20.87 0.13 -7.50
CA GLY A 56 -20.48 1.43 -8.06
C GLY A 56 -21.60 2.17 -8.77
N ARG A 57 -22.87 1.80 -8.56
CA ARG A 57 -24.04 2.50 -9.15
C ARG A 57 -24.36 3.80 -8.43
N LYS A 58 -23.94 3.91 -7.17
CA LYS A 58 -23.98 5.13 -6.36
C LYS A 58 -22.65 5.26 -5.63
N SER A 59 -22.24 6.49 -5.36
CA SER A 59 -21.11 6.77 -4.47
C SER A 59 -21.66 7.14 -3.09
N PRO A 60 -21.20 6.49 -2.01
CA PRO A 60 -21.51 6.95 -0.65
C PRO A 60 -20.83 8.29 -0.37
N THR A 61 -21.41 9.10 0.52
CA THR A 61 -20.67 10.23 1.11
C THR A 61 -19.54 9.71 1.98
N LEU A 62 -18.53 10.54 2.29
CA LEU A 62 -17.42 10.15 3.17
C LEU A 62 -17.93 9.69 4.54
N GLU A 63 -18.90 10.41 5.11
CA GLU A 63 -19.60 10.03 6.35
C GLU A 63 -20.25 8.64 6.25
N THR A 64 -21.00 8.39 5.16
CA THR A 64 -21.67 7.10 4.95
C THR A 64 -20.65 5.98 4.79
N ALA A 65 -19.58 6.19 4.03
CA ALA A 65 -18.52 5.21 3.84
C ALA A 65 -17.80 4.91 5.16
N GLY A 66 -17.45 5.94 5.93
CA GLY A 66 -16.83 5.82 7.25
C GLY A 66 -17.69 4.99 8.21
N ARG A 67 -18.99 5.28 8.30
CA ARG A 67 -19.93 4.52 9.14
C ARG A 67 -20.09 3.06 8.70
N ILE A 68 -20.14 2.79 7.40
CA ILE A 68 -20.23 1.41 6.88
C ILE A 68 -18.95 0.63 7.21
N LEU A 69 -17.79 1.24 7.03
CA LEU A 69 -16.50 0.63 7.35
C LEU A 69 -16.38 0.37 8.86
N ASP A 70 -16.73 1.34 9.70
CA ASP A 70 -16.68 1.22 11.16
C ASP A 70 -17.59 0.09 11.66
N ALA A 71 -18.81 -0.01 11.13
CA ALA A 71 -19.73 -1.11 11.45
C ALA A 71 -19.24 -2.49 10.98
N ALA A 72 -18.30 -2.53 10.01
CA ALA A 72 -17.62 -3.74 9.56
C ALA A 72 -16.30 -4.00 10.30
N GLY A 73 -15.93 -3.18 11.29
CA GLY A 73 -14.68 -3.30 12.05
C GLY A 73 -13.45 -2.68 11.37
N PHE A 74 -13.65 -1.78 10.41
CA PHE A 74 -12.58 -1.09 9.67
C PHE A 74 -12.59 0.41 9.94
N ARG A 75 -11.42 1.04 9.90
CA ARG A 75 -11.29 2.51 9.91
C ARG A 75 -11.06 3.01 8.49
N LEU A 76 -11.63 4.17 8.18
CA LEU A 76 -11.29 4.91 6.97
C LEU A 76 -10.10 5.82 7.29
N THR A 77 -8.92 5.46 6.78
CA THR A 77 -7.67 6.16 7.03
C THR A 77 -7.08 6.69 5.74
N LEU A 78 -6.29 7.77 5.84
CA LEU A 78 -5.43 8.21 4.75
C LEU A 78 -4.16 7.38 4.77
N GLU A 79 -3.81 6.79 3.63
CA GLU A 79 -2.52 6.12 3.43
C GLU A 79 -1.74 6.86 2.35
N ALA A 80 -0.47 7.13 2.64
CA ALA A 80 0.39 7.80 1.67
C ALA A 80 0.75 6.84 0.54
N LYS A 81 0.64 7.31 -0.70
CA LYS A 81 1.10 6.57 -1.87
C LYS A 81 2.63 6.53 -1.88
N VAL A 82 3.19 5.34 -2.12
CA VAL A 82 4.62 5.15 -2.36
C VAL A 82 4.84 5.09 -3.86
N GLU A 83 5.73 5.94 -4.36
CA GLU A 83 6.12 5.97 -5.77
C GLU A 83 7.61 5.68 -5.86
N CYS A 84 8.02 4.87 -6.82
CA CYS A 84 9.43 4.52 -7.01
C CYS A 84 10.01 5.28 -8.20
N VAL A 85 11.21 5.82 -8.01
CA VAL A 85 12.03 6.37 -9.09
C VAL A 85 13.11 5.36 -9.44
N THR A 86 13.31 5.11 -10.73
CA THR A 86 14.39 4.24 -11.23
C THR A 86 15.66 5.05 -11.41
N LEU A 87 16.75 4.59 -10.80
CA LEU A 87 18.08 5.12 -10.94
C LEU A 87 19.00 4.05 -11.53
N ALA A 88 20.17 4.46 -12.00
CA ALA A 88 21.20 3.56 -12.47
C ALA A 88 22.51 3.85 -11.74
N THR A 89 23.20 2.79 -11.36
CA THR A 89 24.58 2.86 -10.89
C THR A 89 25.52 3.17 -12.07
N ARG A 90 26.78 3.52 -11.77
CA ARG A 90 27.77 3.88 -12.80
C ARG A 90 28.07 2.76 -13.78
N ASP A 91 27.91 1.50 -13.37
CA ASP A 91 28.09 0.33 -14.23
C ASP A 91 26.81 -0.07 -14.99
N GLY A 92 25.76 0.74 -14.90
CA GLY A 92 24.51 0.59 -15.65
C GLY A 92 23.46 -0.30 -15.00
N ARG A 93 23.70 -0.82 -13.78
CA ARG A 93 22.67 -1.60 -13.07
C ARG A 93 21.58 -0.69 -12.53
N ALA A 94 20.33 -0.99 -12.89
CA ALA A 94 19.15 -0.27 -12.42
C ALA A 94 18.79 -0.66 -10.98
N PHE A 95 18.33 0.32 -10.20
CA PHE A 95 17.76 0.12 -8.88
C PHE A 95 16.67 1.17 -8.62
N HIS A 96 15.83 0.94 -7.63
CA HIS A 96 14.66 1.79 -7.36
C HIS A 96 14.74 2.41 -5.98
N VAL A 97 14.33 3.68 -5.90
CA VAL A 97 14.24 4.43 -4.65
C VAL A 97 12.79 4.87 -4.45
N PRO A 98 12.15 4.50 -3.34
CA PRO A 98 10.78 4.88 -3.04
C PRO A 98 10.72 6.32 -2.51
N SER A 99 9.57 6.97 -2.69
CA SER A 99 9.31 8.33 -2.21
C SER A 99 9.21 8.43 -0.69
N ARG A 100 8.95 7.31 -0.01
CA ARG A 100 8.94 7.18 1.46
C ARG A 100 9.07 5.72 1.91
N LEU A 101 9.38 5.48 3.18
CA LEU A 101 9.29 4.13 3.78
C LEU A 101 7.84 3.82 4.13
N TRP A 102 7.48 2.54 4.10
CA TRP A 102 6.15 2.03 4.42
C TRP A 102 6.23 0.90 5.43
N ARG A 103 5.07 0.55 6.00
CA ARG A 103 4.94 -0.59 6.91
C ARG A 103 4.23 -1.73 6.21
N LEU A 104 4.70 -2.94 6.48
CA LEU A 104 4.07 -4.16 6.01
C LEU A 104 3.32 -4.86 7.14
N PRO A 105 2.22 -5.57 6.84
CA PRO A 105 1.66 -6.54 7.76
C PRO A 105 2.73 -7.56 8.18
N VAL A 106 2.69 -8.02 9.43
CA VAL A 106 3.67 -8.97 9.99
C VAL A 106 3.94 -10.18 9.07
N PRO A 107 2.91 -10.83 8.47
CA PRO A 107 3.15 -11.97 7.58
C PRO A 107 3.93 -11.63 6.30
N ALA A 108 3.89 -10.39 5.83
CA ALA A 108 4.69 -9.93 4.70
C ALA A 108 6.10 -9.48 5.16
N ALA A 109 6.18 -8.76 6.28
CA ALA A 109 7.44 -8.24 6.81
C ALA A 109 8.41 -9.34 7.31
N LEU A 110 7.86 -10.43 7.86
CA LEU A 110 8.59 -11.53 8.49
C LEU A 110 8.22 -12.90 7.89
N GLY A 111 7.60 -12.91 6.71
CA GLY A 111 7.25 -14.14 6.00
C GLY A 111 8.35 -14.63 5.07
N VAL A 112 7.96 -15.40 4.07
CA VAL A 112 8.88 -15.92 3.04
C VAL A 112 8.87 -14.98 1.83
N ALA A 113 10.05 -14.51 1.43
CA ALA A 113 10.25 -13.71 0.23
C ALA A 113 10.95 -14.52 -0.86
N ARG A 114 10.51 -14.34 -2.10
CA ARG A 114 11.24 -14.83 -3.28
C ARG A 114 11.86 -13.64 -3.99
N VAL A 115 13.18 -13.63 -4.13
CA VAL A 115 13.93 -12.58 -4.82
C VAL A 115 14.78 -13.23 -5.89
N GLY A 116 14.43 -13.00 -7.16
CA GLY A 116 14.92 -13.82 -8.27
C GLY A 116 14.60 -15.30 -8.05
N ASP A 117 15.60 -16.16 -8.14
CA ASP A 117 15.44 -17.62 -7.93
C ASP A 117 15.68 -18.08 -6.49
N ARG A 118 15.93 -17.15 -5.56
CA ARG A 118 16.24 -17.47 -4.17
C ARG A 118 15.02 -17.22 -3.28
N VAL A 119 14.87 -18.08 -2.28
CA VAL A 119 13.85 -17.99 -1.25
C VAL A 119 14.53 -17.64 0.06
N TYR A 120 13.94 -16.69 0.79
CA TYR A 120 14.44 -16.20 2.07
C TYR A 120 13.33 -16.25 3.11
N ASP A 121 13.64 -16.71 4.31
CA ASP A 121 12.81 -16.52 5.50
C ASP A 121 13.14 -15.17 6.14
N LEU A 122 12.26 -14.18 5.99
CA LEU A 122 12.47 -12.83 6.52
C LEU A 122 12.38 -12.76 8.06
N ALA A 123 11.89 -13.81 8.73
CA ALA A 123 11.99 -13.91 10.18
C ALA A 123 13.44 -14.14 10.64
N VAL A 124 14.26 -14.80 9.81
CA VAL A 124 15.69 -15.00 10.07
C VAL A 124 16.45 -13.73 9.69
N ARG A 125 16.97 -12.99 10.69
CA ARG A 125 17.62 -11.68 10.48
C ARG A 125 18.73 -11.71 9.41
N ALA A 126 19.53 -12.76 9.37
CA ALA A 126 20.61 -12.90 8.39
C ALA A 126 20.08 -13.07 6.95
N GLU A 127 19.00 -13.83 6.78
CA GLU A 127 18.32 -14.00 5.49
C GLU A 127 17.58 -12.74 5.09
N ARG A 128 16.89 -12.06 6.03
CA ARG A 128 16.28 -10.75 5.79
C ARG A 128 17.30 -9.72 5.31
N ARG A 129 18.47 -9.65 5.94
CA ARG A 129 19.58 -8.78 5.52
C ARG A 129 20.02 -9.07 4.08
N ALA A 130 20.17 -10.34 3.71
CA ALA A 130 20.53 -10.73 2.36
C ALA A 130 19.42 -10.42 1.34
N ALA A 131 18.16 -10.68 1.69
CA ALA A 131 17.00 -10.38 0.86
C ALA A 131 16.86 -8.87 0.62
N TYR A 132 16.97 -8.05 1.67
CA TYR A 132 16.87 -6.60 1.56
C TYR A 132 18.00 -6.03 0.72
N ALA A 133 19.24 -6.50 0.90
CA ALA A 133 20.34 -6.07 0.04
C ALA A 133 20.08 -6.41 -1.44
N ALA A 134 19.58 -7.61 -1.74
CA ALA A 134 19.23 -8.00 -3.11
C ALA A 134 18.11 -7.13 -3.70
N LEU A 135 17.04 -6.90 -2.93
CA LEU A 135 15.89 -6.08 -3.35
C LEU A 135 16.29 -4.62 -3.59
N LEU A 136 17.06 -4.02 -2.68
CA LEU A 136 17.49 -2.62 -2.82
C LEU A 136 18.45 -2.41 -4.00
N CYS A 137 19.25 -3.42 -4.34
CA CYS A 137 20.23 -3.31 -5.43
C CYS A 137 19.65 -3.60 -6.83
N GLY A 138 18.49 -4.26 -6.93
CA GLY A 138 17.97 -4.64 -8.25
C GLY A 138 16.65 -5.42 -8.23
N GLY A 139 15.88 -5.41 -7.14
CA GLY A 139 14.52 -5.93 -7.13
C GLY A 139 13.57 -4.95 -7.82
N GLU A 140 12.52 -5.48 -8.45
CA GLU A 140 11.51 -4.63 -9.09
C GLU A 140 10.69 -3.86 -8.05
N PRO A 141 10.08 -2.70 -8.40
CA PRO A 141 9.30 -1.89 -7.47
C PRO A 141 8.23 -2.68 -6.71
N ASP A 142 7.50 -3.57 -7.38
CA ASP A 142 6.45 -4.37 -6.75
C ASP A 142 7.01 -5.39 -5.75
N GLU A 143 8.18 -5.98 -6.05
CA GLU A 143 8.86 -6.91 -5.15
C GLU A 143 9.37 -6.19 -3.90
N LEU A 144 9.96 -5.00 -4.10
CA LEU A 144 10.43 -4.13 -3.04
C LEU A 144 9.26 -3.76 -2.11
N LEU A 145 8.18 -3.21 -2.68
CA LEU A 145 6.97 -2.80 -1.94
C LEU A 145 6.29 -3.97 -1.23
N ALA A 146 6.41 -5.20 -1.73
CA ALA A 146 5.80 -6.37 -1.10
C ALA A 146 6.59 -6.95 0.08
N HIS A 147 7.91 -6.72 0.17
CA HIS A 147 8.78 -7.47 1.10
C HIS A 147 9.66 -6.59 2.02
N VAL A 148 9.90 -5.32 1.67
CA VAL A 148 10.70 -4.42 2.52
C VAL A 148 9.77 -3.69 3.49
N ASP A 149 9.99 -3.87 4.80
CA ASP A 149 9.35 -3.07 5.85
C ASP A 149 10.29 -1.97 6.32
N GLY A 150 9.79 -0.74 6.41
CA GLY A 150 10.58 0.44 6.76
C GLY A 150 11.27 0.34 8.12
N VAL A 151 10.62 -0.22 9.14
CA VAL A 151 11.23 -0.34 10.48
C VAL A 151 12.33 -1.40 10.47
N LEU A 152 12.08 -2.53 9.82
CA LEU A 152 13.08 -3.59 9.71
C LEU A 152 14.26 -3.16 8.83
N LEU A 153 14.02 -2.33 7.80
CA LEU A 153 15.08 -1.75 6.98
C LEU A 153 15.95 -0.81 7.80
N VAL A 154 15.33 0.11 8.55
CA VAL A 154 16.03 1.08 9.41
C VAL A 154 16.86 0.37 10.49
N GLU A 155 16.34 -0.73 11.06
CA GLU A 155 17.05 -1.60 12.01
C GLU A 155 18.28 -2.27 11.39
N LEU A 156 18.18 -2.72 10.14
CA LEU A 156 19.26 -3.38 9.42
C LEU A 156 20.25 -2.41 8.75
N TRP A 157 19.91 -1.11 8.69
CA TRP A 157 20.49 -0.18 7.72
C TRP A 157 22.02 -0.11 7.77
N ASP A 158 22.58 0.00 8.96
CA ASP A 158 24.03 0.18 9.13
C ASP A 158 24.80 -1.11 8.81
N ASP A 159 24.15 -2.27 8.90
CA ASP A 159 24.72 -3.57 8.58
C ASP A 159 24.56 -3.97 7.11
N LEU A 160 23.69 -3.30 6.33
CA LEU A 160 23.37 -3.74 4.97
C LEU A 160 24.57 -3.60 4.02
N PRO A 161 24.96 -4.67 3.30
CA PRO A 161 26.06 -4.64 2.36
C PRO A 161 25.58 -4.06 1.02
N LEU A 162 25.43 -2.74 0.96
CA LEU A 162 24.98 -2.01 -0.23
C LEU A 162 26.15 -1.35 -0.97
N PRO A 163 26.11 -1.27 -2.31
CA PRO A 163 26.95 -0.35 -3.07
C PRO A 163 26.79 1.09 -2.58
N GLU A 164 27.85 1.89 -2.67
CA GLU A 164 27.88 3.27 -2.17
C GLU A 164 26.76 4.12 -2.79
N GLU A 165 26.51 3.98 -4.10
CA GLU A 165 25.48 4.74 -4.81
C GLU A 165 24.07 4.39 -4.34
N VAL A 166 23.79 3.10 -4.11
CA VAL A 166 22.49 2.64 -3.60
C VAL A 166 22.29 3.14 -2.17
N ARG A 167 23.34 3.01 -1.33
CA ARG A 167 23.32 3.52 0.05
C ARG A 167 23.05 5.03 0.06
N ALA A 168 23.82 5.80 -0.71
CA ALA A 168 23.68 7.26 -0.76
C ALA A 168 22.29 7.72 -1.24
N ALA A 169 21.67 6.99 -2.18
CA ALA A 169 20.35 7.34 -2.69
C ALA A 169 19.22 7.04 -1.69
N TRP A 170 19.36 5.99 -0.88
CA TRP A 170 18.38 5.60 0.14
C TRP A 170 18.62 6.27 1.51
N GLU A 171 19.84 6.75 1.78
CA GLU A 171 20.24 7.36 3.05
C GLU A 171 19.30 8.49 3.50
N PRO A 172 18.92 9.48 2.65
CA PRO A 172 18.03 10.57 3.08
C PRO A 172 16.70 10.04 3.62
N LEU A 173 16.17 9.01 2.99
CA LEU A 173 14.89 8.41 3.35
C LEU A 173 14.96 7.68 4.69
N VAL A 174 16.05 6.95 4.93
CA VAL A 174 16.27 6.26 6.21
C VAL A 174 16.50 7.26 7.33
N GLN A 175 17.23 8.34 7.07
CA GLN A 175 17.46 9.39 8.05
C GLN A 175 16.19 10.18 8.36
N GLU A 176 15.38 10.50 7.34
CA GLU A 176 14.05 11.08 7.52
C GLU A 176 13.20 10.19 8.43
N ALA A 177 13.10 8.88 8.15
CA ALA A 177 12.32 7.96 8.96
C ALA A 177 12.82 7.81 10.42
N ARG A 178 14.13 7.96 10.66
CA ARG A 178 14.72 7.96 12.01
C ARG A 178 14.38 9.25 12.78
N GLN A 179 14.16 10.35 12.07
CA GLN A 179 13.90 11.68 12.64
C GLN A 179 12.41 12.04 12.65
N GLU A 180 11.59 11.38 11.82
CA GLU A 180 10.16 11.64 11.68
C GLU A 180 9.50 11.39 13.04
N THR A 181 9.25 12.49 13.75
CA THR A 181 8.43 12.49 14.95
C THR A 181 7.02 12.27 14.44
N GLY A 182 6.60 11.01 14.39
CA GLY A 182 5.39 10.56 13.69
C GLY A 182 4.27 11.59 13.77
N VAL A 183 3.84 12.11 12.62
CA VAL A 183 2.72 13.04 12.57
C VAL A 183 1.49 12.27 13.02
N MET A 184 1.13 12.43 14.29
CA MET A 184 -0.14 11.99 14.83
C MET A 184 -1.22 12.86 14.20
N PHE A 185 -1.99 12.28 13.27
CA PHE A 185 -3.28 12.81 12.86
C PHE A 185 -4.39 12.16 13.69
#